data_AF-A0A3B8XTY6-F1
#
_entry.id   AF-A0A3B8XTY6-F1
#
_cell.length_a   1.000
_cell.length_b   1.000
_cell.length_c   1.000
_cell.angle_alpha   90.00
_cell.angle_beta   90.00
_cell.angle_gamma   90.00
#
_symmetry.space_group_name_H-M   'P 1'
#
loop_
_entity.id
_entity.type
_entity.pdbx_description
1 polymer ?
#
loop_
_entity_poly.entity_id
_entity_poly.type
_entity_poly.pdbx_seq_one_letter_code
_entity_poly.pdbx_strand_id
1 'polypeptide(L)' 'MAEITASMVKELREKTGAGMMDCKSALNESGGDMEAAVDWLRTKGLAKAAKKAGRV' A
#
# COMPACT_ATOMS: atom_id res chain seq x y z
N MET A 1 -13.12 -3.26 14.09
CA MET A 1 -11.93 -2.95 13.26
C MET A 1 -11.60 -4.23 12.52
N ALA A 2 -11.42 -4.19 11.20
CA ALA A 2 -10.91 -5.38 10.52
C ALA A 2 -9.55 -5.73 11.14
N GLU A 3 -9.40 -6.96 11.63
CA GLU A 3 -8.16 -7.42 12.23
C GLU A 3 -7.13 -7.60 11.11
N ILE A 4 -6.42 -6.53 10.77
CA ILE A 4 -5.35 -6.56 9.79
C ILE A 4 -4.23 -7.42 10.35
N THR A 5 -4.15 -8.65 9.83
CA THR A 5 -3.15 -9.61 10.29
C THR A 5 -1.80 -9.35 9.62
N ALA A 6 -0.72 -9.77 10.28
CA ALA A 6 0.63 -9.72 9.69
C ALA A 6 0.70 -10.51 8.36
N SER A 7 -0.10 -11.56 8.23
CA SER A 7 -0.23 -12.36 7.01
C SER A 7 -0.82 -11.52 5.86
N MET A 8 -1.88 -10.73 6.11
CA MET A 8 -2.45 -9.85 5.08
C MET A 8 -1.46 -8.79 4.62
N VAL A 9 -0.73 -8.17 5.54
CA VAL A 9 0.32 -7.18 5.21
C VAL A 9 1.42 -7.83 4.36
N LYS A 10 1.81 -9.08 4.69
CA LYS A 10 2.80 -9.84 3.94
C LYS A 10 2.31 -10.20 2.55
N GLU A 11 1.08 -10.69 2.42
CA GLU A 11 0.48 -11.04 1.14
C GLU A 11 0.33 -9.81 0.22
N LEU A 12 -0.08 -8.66 0.78
CA LEU A 12 -0.18 -7.41 0.04
C LEU A 12 1.19 -6.93 -0.43
N ARG A 13 2.22 -7.07 0.41
CA ARG A 13 3.61 -6.79 0.06
C ARG A 13 4.11 -7.68 -1.07
N GLU A 14 3.78 -8.98 -1.05
CA GLU A 14 4.18 -9.90 -2.10
C GLU A 14 3.48 -9.59 -3.43
N LYS A 15 2.21 -9.16 -3.39
CA LYS A 15 1.44 -8.76 -4.58
C LYS A 15 1.90 -7.43 -5.19
N THR A 16 2.20 -6.44 -4.35
CA THR A 16 2.47 -5.05 -4.81
C THR A 16 3.95 -4.69 -4.84
N GLY A 17 4.79 -5.43 -4.13
CA GLY A 17 6.20 -5.08 -3.90
C GLY A 17 6.42 -3.85 -3.02
N ALA A 18 5.37 -3.28 -2.43
CA ALA A 18 5.47 -2.08 -1.60
C ALA A 18 6.13 -2.34 -0.24
N GLY A 19 6.59 -1.28 0.42
CA GLY A 19 7.19 -1.38 1.76
C GLY A 19 6.18 -1.89 2.80
N MET A 20 6.65 -2.61 3.83
CA MET A 20 5.81 -3.20 4.88
C MET A 20 4.91 -2.18 5.58
N MET A 21 5.43 -0.97 5.85
CA MET A 21 4.68 0.13 6.45
C MET A 21 3.62 0.70 5.50
N ASP A 22 3.94 0.84 4.21
CA ASP A 22 2.96 1.29 3.21
C ASP A 22 1.83 0.27 3.08
N CYS A 23 2.14 -1.04 3.06
CA CYS A 23 1.13 -2.12 3.03
C CYS A 23 0.23 -2.12 4.26
N LYS A 24 0.82 -1.92 5.46
CA LYS A 24 0.06 -1.83 6.70
C LYS A 24 -0.87 -0.62 6.69
N SER A 25 -0.39 0.55 6.26
CA SER A 25 -1.22 1.75 6.14
C SER A 25 -2.33 1.57 5.10
N ALA A 26 -2.03 0.95 3.96
CA ALA A 26 -2.99 0.70 2.90
C ALA A 26 -4.14 -0.18 3.40
N LEU A 27 -3.82 -1.29 4.07
CA LEU A 27 -4.84 -2.15 4.67
C LEU A 27 -5.63 -1.43 5.76
N ASN A 28 -4.99 -0.54 6.52
CA ASN A 28 -5.66 0.20 7.58
C ASN A 28 -6.68 1.21 7.03
N GLU A 29 -6.30 1.94 5.99
CA GLU A 29 -7.20 2.87 5.28
C GLU A 29 -8.29 2.13 4.50
N SER A 30 -7.97 0.95 3.99
CA SER A 30 -8.88 0.11 3.21
C SER A 30 -9.76 -0.80 4.08
N GLY A 31 -9.62 -0.74 5.41
CA GLY A 31 -10.36 -1.61 6.32
C GLY A 31 -10.13 -3.11 6.10
N GLY A 32 -8.92 -3.50 5.67
CA GLY A 32 -8.55 -4.89 5.38
C GLY A 32 -8.90 -5.36 3.97
N ASP A 33 -9.43 -4.50 3.11
CA ASP A 33 -9.67 -4.84 1.71
C ASP A 33 -8.37 -4.87 0.91
N MET A 34 -8.06 -6.02 0.32
CA MET A 34 -6.82 -6.23 -0.43
C MET A 34 -6.80 -5.50 -1.76
N GLU A 35 -7.91 -5.41 -2.49
CA GLU A 35 -7.96 -4.70 -3.77
C GLU A 35 -7.85 -3.19 -3.56
N ALA A 36 -8.60 -2.65 -2.58
CA ALA A 36 -8.51 -1.25 -2.23
C ALA A 36 -7.12 -0.88 -1.70
N ALA A 37 -6.47 -1.77 -0.94
CA ALA A 37 -5.11 -1.54 -0.46
C ALA A 37 -4.07 -1.56 -1.60
N VAL A 38 -4.24 -2.41 -2.62
CA VAL A 38 -3.40 -2.40 -3.83
C VAL A 38 -3.56 -1.07 -4.58
N ASP A 39 -4.79 -0.59 -4.78
CA ASP A 39 -5.01 0.66 -5.50
C ASP A 39 -4.52 1.89 -4.71
N TRP A 40 -4.69 1.86 -3.39
CA TRP A 40 -4.12 2.88 -2.49
C TRP A 40 -2.59 2.96 -2.62
N LEU A 41 -1.92 1.80 -2.63
CA LEU A 41 -0.46 1.72 -2.82
C LEU A 41 -0.03 2.22 -4.20
N ARG A 42 -0.77 1.88 -5.25
CA ARG A 42 -0.49 2.31 -6.62
C ARG A 42 -0.60 3.83 -6.76
N THR A 43 -1.69 4.40 -6.26
CA THR A 43 -1.93 5.85 -6.28
C THR A 43 -0.87 6.61 -5.49
N LYS A 44 -0.49 6.10 -4.31
CA LYS A 44 0.57 6.68 -3.49
C LYS A 44 1.97 6.55 -4.12
N GLY A 45 2.23 5.43 -4.82
CA GLY A 45 3.47 5.19 -5.56
C GLY A 45 3.65 6.19 -6.71
N LEU A 46 2.58 6.43 -7.49
CA LEU A 46 2.57 7.43 -8.56
C LEU A 46 2.84 8.85 -8.03
N ALA A 47 2.23 9.22 -6.90
CA ALA A 47 2.49 10.53 -6.27
C ALA A 47 3.96 10.70 -5.84
N LYS A 48 4.59 9.64 -5.30
CA LYS A 48 6.02 9.66 -4.98
C LYS A 48 6.90 9.76 -6.24
N ALA A 49 6.54 9.03 -7.31
CA ALA A 49 7.26 9.07 -8.58
C ALA A 49 7.18 10.45 -9.25
N ALA A 50 5.98 11.05 -9.28
CA ALA A 50 5.76 12.40 -9.80
C ALA A 50 6.58 13.47 -9.04
N LYS A 51 6.66 13.38 -7.70
CA LYS A 51 7.53 14.27 -6.89
C LYS A 51 9.02 14.05 -7.11
N LYS A 52 9.43 12.92 -7.69
CA LYS A 52 10.84 12.68 -8.07
C LYS A 52 11.15 13.21 -9.47
N ALA A 53 10.17 13.19 -10.38
CA ALA A 53 10.32 13.74 -11.73
C ALA A 53 10.47 15.27 -11.74
N GLY A 54 9.94 15.98 -10.74
CA GLY A 54 10.13 17.44 -10.58
C GLY A 54 11.44 17.86 -9.89
N ARG A 55 12.40 16.95 -9.68
CA ARG A 55 13.74 17.25 -9.13
C ARG A 55 14.81 17.32 -10.23
N VAL A 56 14.46 17.89 -11.39
CA VAL A 56 15.42 18.30 -12.43
C VAL A 56 15.38 19.80 -12.60
#